data_AF-A0A4R8CIF5-F1
#
_entry.id   AF-A0A4R8CIF5-F1
#
_cell.length_a   1.000
_cell.length_b   1.000
_cell.length_c   1.000
_cell.angle_alpha   90.00
_cell.angle_beta   90.00
_cell.angle_gamma   90.00
#
_symmetry.space_group_name_H-M   'P 1'
#
loop_
_entity.id
_entity.type
_entity.pdbx_description
1 polymer ?
#
loop_
_entity_poly.entity_id
_entity_poly.type
_entity_poly.pdbx_seq_one_letter_code
_entity_poly.pdbx_strand_id
1 'polypeptide(L)'
;MANEAEYAHYTDQIARAVIEVHATLRSVTHALGDEEIGRMLKHRSEDLATVRPGVDSLAAAEQEVQRAEGAGVAPARESLSGRFAMYQGVVEQQSAQIGAVQRELSAQSAGTNPQDRHTLQASSQALESALKNLERIEQMPDRSTDDVTKLRSGVEYLKKVVDDVDSRVERMTEQLSAGRQAAYKFHTAAPGELEPSADLGRTIGRMEDSIADTRDHARRLHDALAKNSDGFKAVAEFSVDVANGALAEKQHADQEAEQLADAVRAGVNPTARADQHPVAHQAQSDLSRRLNGPAKEGGLKL
;
A
#
# COMPACT_ATOMS: atom_id res chain seq x y z
N MET A 1 8.42 30.34 25.29
CA MET A 1 8.04 29.17 26.11
C MET A 1 6.91 28.36 25.46
N ALA A 2 5.73 28.96 25.18
CA ALA A 2 4.63 28.19 24.55
C ALA A 2 4.98 27.72 23.12
N ASN A 3 5.69 28.54 22.35
CA ASN A 3 6.01 28.28 20.95
C ASN A 3 6.98 27.08 20.78
N GLU A 4 7.99 26.95 21.63
CA GLU A 4 8.98 25.85 21.59
C GLU A 4 8.34 24.51 21.95
N ALA A 5 7.43 24.51 22.94
CA ALA A 5 6.71 23.31 23.35
C ALA A 5 5.71 22.84 22.26
N GLU A 6 4.99 23.77 21.63
CA GLU A 6 4.08 23.46 20.52
C GLU A 6 4.84 23.00 19.26
N TYR A 7 5.96 23.63 18.93
CA TYR A 7 6.82 23.21 17.83
C TYR A 7 7.37 21.79 18.03
N ALA A 8 7.90 21.48 19.21
CA ALA A 8 8.36 20.14 19.56
C ALA A 8 7.23 19.11 19.52
N HIS A 9 6.02 19.49 19.94
CA HIS A 9 4.85 18.61 19.90
C HIS A 9 4.43 18.27 18.46
N TYR A 10 4.32 19.27 17.58
CA TYR A 10 3.89 19.05 16.20
C TYR A 10 4.94 18.29 15.39
N THR A 11 6.23 18.59 15.56
CA THR A 11 7.32 17.88 14.89
C THR A 11 7.42 16.41 15.32
N ASP A 12 7.21 16.09 16.61
CA ASP A 12 7.11 14.69 17.09
C ASP A 12 5.92 13.95 16.45
N GLN A 13 4.74 14.58 16.36
CA GLN A 13 3.60 13.96 15.68
C GLN A 13 3.85 13.71 14.19
N ILE A 14 4.51 14.65 13.50
CA ILE A 14 4.89 14.49 12.09
C ILE A 14 5.87 13.32 11.95
N ALA A 15 6.91 13.25 12.78
CA ALA A 15 7.90 12.18 12.74
C ALA A 15 7.27 10.80 12.95
N ARG A 16 6.35 10.67 13.93
CA ARG A 16 5.60 9.42 14.16
C ARG A 16 4.79 9.00 12.93
N ALA A 17 4.03 9.93 12.34
CA ALA A 17 3.24 9.65 11.14
C ALA A 17 4.12 9.19 9.97
N VAL A 18 5.26 9.86 9.74
CA VAL A 18 6.21 9.50 8.67
C VAL A 18 6.86 8.14 8.92
N ILE A 19 7.25 7.82 10.15
CA ILE A 19 7.81 6.51 10.51
C ILE A 19 6.78 5.40 10.27
N GLU A 20 5.54 5.61 10.72
CA GLU A 20 4.45 4.64 10.54
C GLU A 20 4.19 4.38 9.05
N VAL A 21 4.13 5.44 8.24
CA VAL A 21 3.98 5.32 6.77
C VAL A 21 5.14 4.55 6.15
N HIS A 22 6.37 4.86 6.52
CA HIS A 22 7.54 4.14 6.00
C HIS A 22 7.46 2.64 6.34
N ALA A 23 7.03 2.28 7.55
CA ALA A 23 6.80 0.90 7.94
C ALA A 23 5.67 0.25 7.11
N THR A 24 4.56 0.96 6.88
CA THR A 24 3.45 0.49 6.03
C THR A 24 3.93 0.23 4.60
N LEU A 25 4.62 1.19 3.97
CA LEU A 25 5.12 1.03 2.60
C LEU A 25 6.09 -0.16 2.48
N ARG A 26 6.94 -0.37 3.49
CA ARG A 26 7.83 -1.54 3.54
C ARG A 26 7.05 -2.85 3.69
N SER A 27 6.01 -2.87 4.54
CA SER A 27 5.12 -4.03 4.71
C SER A 27 4.42 -4.38 3.40
N VAL A 28 3.83 -3.39 2.72
CA VAL A 28 3.18 -3.56 1.42
C VAL A 28 4.17 -4.07 0.37
N THR A 29 5.40 -3.53 0.36
CA THR A 29 6.46 -4.02 -0.53
C THR A 29 6.70 -5.51 -0.31
N HIS A 30 6.85 -5.95 0.94
CA HIS A 30 7.06 -7.36 1.26
C HIS A 30 5.88 -8.23 0.83
N ALA A 31 4.64 -7.82 1.16
CA ALA A 31 3.43 -8.55 0.83
C ALA A 31 3.23 -8.73 -0.69
N LEU A 32 3.61 -7.76 -1.50
CA LEU A 32 3.51 -7.83 -2.97
C LEU A 32 4.57 -8.73 -3.62
N GLY A 33 5.61 -9.11 -2.88
CA GLY A 33 6.74 -9.89 -3.40
C GLY A 33 6.37 -11.32 -3.83
N ASP A 34 7.31 -11.96 -4.52
CA ASP A 34 7.18 -13.34 -5.04
C ASP A 34 7.08 -14.41 -3.93
N GLU A 35 7.31 -14.05 -2.67
CA GLU A 35 7.20 -14.96 -1.53
C GLU A 35 5.79 -15.00 -0.92
N GLU A 36 5.01 -13.92 -1.11
CA GLU A 36 3.68 -13.70 -0.52
C GLU A 36 2.59 -13.68 -1.60
N ILE A 37 2.00 -12.53 -1.92
CA ILE A 37 0.93 -12.41 -2.93
C ILE A 37 1.39 -12.91 -4.30
N GLY A 38 2.64 -12.65 -4.69
CA GLY A 38 3.21 -13.15 -5.95
C GLY A 38 3.22 -14.68 -6.01
N ARG A 39 3.51 -15.35 -4.88
CA ARG A 39 3.45 -16.82 -4.77
C ARG A 39 2.02 -17.33 -4.86
N MET A 40 1.09 -16.68 -4.14
CA MET A 40 -0.32 -17.06 -4.16
C MET A 40 -0.87 -16.99 -5.58
N LEU A 41 -0.65 -15.87 -6.29
CA LEU A 41 -1.09 -15.68 -7.67
C LEU A 41 -0.48 -16.73 -8.61
N LYS A 42 0.81 -17.06 -8.45
CA LYS A 42 1.44 -18.14 -9.22
C LYS A 42 0.74 -19.48 -8.99
N HIS A 43 0.48 -19.87 -7.74
CA HIS A 43 -0.24 -21.10 -7.45
C HIS A 43 -1.67 -21.10 -7.97
N ARG A 44 -2.37 -19.95 -7.97
CA ARG A 44 -3.71 -19.86 -8.57
C ARG A 44 -3.67 -20.08 -10.09
N SER A 45 -2.65 -19.56 -10.76
CA SER A 45 -2.44 -19.82 -12.18
C SER A 45 -2.14 -21.29 -12.46
N GLU A 46 -1.31 -21.94 -11.63
CA GLU A 46 -1.01 -23.38 -11.74
C GLU A 46 -2.26 -24.24 -11.53
N ASP A 47 -3.09 -23.91 -10.54
CA ASP A 47 -4.34 -24.63 -10.28
C ASP A 47 -5.34 -24.49 -11.43
N LEU A 48 -5.47 -23.30 -12.05
CA LEU A 48 -6.33 -23.12 -13.22
C LEU A 48 -5.88 -23.96 -14.43
N ALA A 49 -4.57 -24.15 -14.60
CA ALA A 49 -4.05 -25.02 -15.65
C ALA A 49 -4.55 -26.47 -15.50
N THR A 50 -4.85 -26.92 -14.27
CA THR A 50 -5.42 -28.26 -14.02
C THR A 50 -6.90 -28.36 -14.41
N VAL A 51 -7.61 -27.24 -14.53
CA VAL A 51 -9.03 -27.18 -14.93
C VAL A 51 -9.18 -27.22 -16.46
N ARG A 52 -8.16 -26.77 -17.19
CA ARG A 52 -8.17 -26.65 -18.66
C ARG A 52 -8.51 -27.95 -19.42
N PRO A 53 -8.03 -29.15 -19.02
CA PRO A 53 -8.47 -30.41 -19.62
C PRO A 53 -9.99 -30.67 -19.51
N GLY A 54 -10.67 -29.95 -18.61
CA GLY A 54 -12.12 -30.02 -18.47
C GLY A 54 -12.90 -29.46 -19.65
N VAL A 55 -12.30 -28.54 -20.42
CA VAL A 55 -12.90 -28.04 -21.66
C VAL A 55 -13.05 -29.18 -22.66
N ASP A 56 -12.00 -29.98 -22.86
CA ASP A 56 -12.02 -31.13 -23.77
C ASP A 56 -12.97 -32.23 -23.26
N SER A 57 -13.00 -32.45 -21.94
CA SER A 57 -13.92 -33.40 -21.29
C SER A 57 -15.40 -33.04 -21.49
N LEU A 58 -15.74 -31.75 -21.40
CA LEU A 58 -17.09 -31.25 -21.69
C LEU A 58 -17.39 -31.31 -23.19
N ALA A 59 -16.45 -30.92 -24.04
CA ALA A 59 -16.63 -30.98 -25.49
C ALA A 59 -16.88 -32.41 -25.97
N ALA A 60 -16.20 -33.40 -25.38
CA ALA A 60 -16.45 -34.82 -25.66
C ALA A 60 -17.87 -35.23 -25.24
N ALA A 61 -18.33 -34.84 -24.05
CA ALA A 61 -19.69 -35.14 -23.58
C ALA A 61 -20.78 -34.46 -24.42
N GLU A 62 -20.55 -33.22 -24.87
CA GLU A 62 -21.44 -32.53 -25.80
C GLU A 62 -21.56 -33.28 -27.13
N GLN A 63 -20.43 -33.76 -27.67
CA GLN A 63 -20.45 -34.59 -28.87
C GLN A 63 -21.15 -35.94 -28.66
N GLU A 64 -20.99 -36.58 -27.49
CA GLU A 64 -21.73 -37.80 -27.13
C GLU A 64 -23.24 -37.56 -27.17
N VAL A 65 -23.72 -36.44 -26.62
CA VAL A 65 -25.13 -36.03 -26.68
C VAL A 65 -25.59 -35.80 -28.12
N GLN A 66 -24.77 -35.15 -28.94
CA GLN A 66 -25.10 -34.88 -30.35
C GLN A 66 -25.21 -36.14 -31.21
N ARG A 67 -24.42 -37.18 -30.89
CA ARG A 67 -24.42 -38.46 -31.62
C ARG A 67 -25.43 -39.48 -31.07
N ALA A 68 -25.99 -39.25 -29.88
CA ALA A 68 -26.91 -40.19 -29.25
C ALA A 68 -28.28 -40.19 -29.95
N GLU A 69 -28.86 -41.38 -30.11
CA GLU A 69 -30.19 -41.58 -30.71
C GLU A 69 -31.06 -42.49 -29.82
N GLY A 70 -32.39 -42.34 -29.92
CA GLY A 70 -33.36 -43.17 -29.23
C GLY A 70 -33.15 -43.22 -27.71
N ALA A 71 -33.09 -44.42 -27.14
CA ALA A 71 -32.91 -44.63 -25.69
C ALA A 71 -31.54 -44.16 -25.16
N GLY A 72 -30.54 -43.93 -26.03
CA GLY A 72 -29.21 -43.46 -25.63
C GLY A 72 -29.14 -41.97 -25.29
N VAL A 73 -30.14 -41.17 -25.67
CA VAL A 73 -30.13 -39.70 -25.48
C VAL A 73 -30.18 -39.31 -24.01
N ALA A 74 -31.05 -39.95 -23.21
CA ALA A 74 -31.22 -39.60 -21.80
C ALA A 74 -29.94 -39.85 -20.96
N PRO A 75 -29.27 -41.02 -21.06
CA PRO A 75 -27.98 -41.25 -20.40
C PRO A 75 -26.87 -40.28 -20.83
N ALA A 76 -26.80 -39.93 -22.11
CA ALA A 76 -25.79 -38.98 -22.61
C ALA A 76 -26.01 -37.58 -22.00
N ARG A 77 -27.26 -37.12 -21.92
CA ARG A 77 -27.61 -35.83 -21.30
C ARG A 77 -27.32 -35.82 -19.80
N GLU A 78 -27.61 -36.92 -19.11
CA GLU A 78 -27.28 -37.07 -17.69
C GLU A 78 -25.76 -37.01 -17.46
N SER A 79 -24.98 -37.70 -18.30
CA SER A 79 -23.51 -37.64 -18.24
C SER A 79 -22.97 -36.22 -18.45
N LEU A 80 -23.44 -35.51 -19.48
CA LEU A 80 -23.08 -34.11 -19.72
C LEU A 80 -23.42 -33.24 -18.51
N SER A 81 -24.62 -33.40 -17.95
CA SER A 81 -25.09 -32.62 -16.80
C SER A 81 -24.25 -32.89 -15.56
N GLY A 82 -23.87 -34.15 -15.31
CA GLY A 82 -22.97 -34.51 -14.21
C GLY A 82 -21.56 -33.94 -14.37
N ARG A 83 -20.97 -34.00 -15.57
CA ARG A 83 -19.66 -33.38 -15.84
C ARG A 83 -19.72 -31.86 -15.71
N PHE A 84 -20.78 -31.24 -16.21
CA PHE A 84 -20.99 -29.80 -16.10
C PHE A 84 -21.07 -29.36 -14.64
N ALA A 85 -21.91 -30.01 -13.82
CA ALA A 85 -22.03 -29.73 -12.40
C ALA A 85 -20.69 -29.90 -11.64
N MET A 86 -19.91 -30.93 -12.00
CA MET A 86 -18.55 -31.12 -11.45
C MET A 86 -17.66 -29.91 -11.74
N TYR A 87 -17.61 -29.43 -12.99
CA TYR A 87 -16.79 -28.27 -13.35
C TYR A 87 -17.34 -26.96 -12.77
N GLN A 88 -18.65 -26.83 -12.57
CA GLN A 88 -19.22 -25.70 -11.82
C GLN A 88 -18.69 -25.65 -10.38
N GLY A 89 -18.56 -26.80 -9.71
CA GLY A 89 -17.95 -26.88 -8.37
C GLY A 89 -16.45 -26.59 -8.37
N VAL A 90 -15.71 -27.07 -9.38
CA VAL A 90 -14.27 -26.76 -9.50
C VAL A 90 -14.05 -25.26 -9.72
N VAL A 91 -14.81 -24.64 -10.62
CA VAL A 91 -14.72 -23.19 -10.91
C VAL A 91 -15.11 -22.36 -9.69
N GLU A 92 -16.11 -22.78 -8.92
CA GLU A 92 -16.48 -22.15 -7.64
C GLU A 92 -15.31 -22.19 -6.64
N GLN A 93 -14.67 -23.35 -6.47
CA GLN A 93 -13.52 -23.49 -5.58
C GLN A 93 -12.35 -22.58 -6.01
N GLN A 94 -12.04 -22.53 -7.31
CA GLN A 94 -11.00 -21.65 -7.84
C GLN A 94 -11.35 -20.17 -7.61
N SER A 95 -12.62 -19.78 -7.77
CA SER A 95 -13.10 -18.43 -7.46
C SER A 95 -12.92 -18.07 -5.98
N ALA A 96 -13.18 -19.01 -5.07
CA ALA A 96 -12.98 -18.81 -3.63
C ALA A 96 -11.51 -18.61 -3.27
N GLN A 97 -10.61 -19.36 -3.93
CA GLN A 97 -9.16 -19.24 -3.75
C GLN A 97 -8.62 -17.91 -4.29
N ILE A 98 -9.09 -17.45 -5.46
CA ILE A 98 -8.80 -16.08 -5.94
C ILE A 98 -9.34 -15.04 -4.95
N GLY A 99 -10.52 -15.28 -4.37
CA GLY A 99 -11.10 -14.42 -3.34
C GLY A 99 -10.23 -14.30 -2.07
N ALA A 100 -9.40 -15.29 -1.76
CA ALA A 100 -8.43 -15.20 -0.67
C ALA A 100 -7.30 -14.21 -1.00
N VAL A 101 -6.76 -14.26 -2.22
CA VAL A 101 -5.76 -13.29 -2.70
C VAL A 101 -6.34 -11.86 -2.67
N GLN A 102 -7.57 -11.72 -3.14
CA GLN A 102 -8.27 -10.43 -3.14
C GLN A 102 -8.40 -9.85 -1.73
N ARG A 103 -8.74 -10.67 -0.73
CA ARG A 103 -8.83 -10.24 0.68
C ARG A 103 -7.47 -9.80 1.22
N GLU A 104 -6.40 -10.51 0.89
CA GLU A 104 -5.03 -10.16 1.31
C GLU A 104 -4.62 -8.80 0.73
N LEU A 105 -4.87 -8.56 -0.56
CA LEU A 105 -4.66 -7.26 -1.19
C LEU A 105 -5.49 -6.15 -0.53
N SER A 106 -6.78 -6.40 -0.30
CA SER A 106 -7.67 -5.43 0.35
C SER A 106 -7.24 -5.10 1.78
N ALA A 107 -6.69 -6.07 2.52
CA ALA A 107 -6.19 -5.88 3.87
C ALA A 107 -5.00 -4.90 3.92
N GLN A 108 -4.21 -4.78 2.85
CA GLN A 108 -3.15 -3.78 2.77
C GLN A 108 -3.71 -2.34 2.68
N SER A 109 -4.86 -2.18 2.01
CA SER A 109 -5.52 -0.89 1.83
C SER A 109 -6.25 -0.43 3.09
N ALA A 110 -7.17 -1.25 3.60
CA ALA A 110 -8.12 -0.87 4.65
C ALA A 110 -7.97 -1.65 5.96
N GLY A 111 -7.07 -2.64 6.01
CA GLY A 111 -6.92 -3.53 7.16
C GLY A 111 -7.98 -4.62 7.22
N THR A 112 -7.89 -5.42 8.28
CA THR A 112 -8.87 -6.47 8.63
C THR A 112 -9.83 -6.00 9.72
N ASN A 113 -9.43 -4.99 10.49
CA ASN A 113 -10.23 -4.37 11.53
C ASN A 113 -10.18 -2.83 11.45
N PRO A 114 -11.23 -2.11 11.92
CA PRO A 114 -11.26 -0.64 11.88
C PRO A 114 -10.17 0.08 12.68
N GLN A 115 -9.42 -0.64 13.51
CA GLN A 115 -8.36 -0.10 14.36
C GLN A 115 -6.96 -0.31 13.77
N ASP A 116 -6.85 -0.96 12.62
CA ASP A 116 -5.56 -1.28 12.01
C ASP A 116 -4.88 -0.01 11.51
N ARG A 117 -3.81 0.39 12.20
CA ARG A 117 -3.06 1.64 11.90
C ARG A 117 -2.02 1.49 10.79
N HIS A 118 -1.64 0.25 10.47
CA HIS A 118 -0.62 -0.07 9.47
C HIS A 118 -1.23 -0.36 8.09
N THR A 119 -2.18 0.48 7.68
CA THR A 119 -2.91 0.37 6.41
C THR A 119 -2.61 1.58 5.55
N LEU A 120 -2.77 1.46 4.22
CA LEU A 120 -2.53 2.58 3.31
C LEU A 120 -3.50 3.74 3.58
N GLN A 121 -4.77 3.46 3.86
CA GLN A 121 -5.76 4.49 4.17
C GLN A 121 -5.45 5.22 5.49
N ALA A 122 -5.12 4.49 6.56
CA ALA A 122 -4.72 5.12 7.83
C ALA A 122 -3.43 5.93 7.67
N SER A 123 -2.46 5.43 6.89
CA SER A 123 -1.22 6.12 6.58
C SER A 123 -1.46 7.42 5.81
N SER A 124 -2.38 7.43 4.83
CA SER A 124 -2.75 8.64 4.10
C SER A 124 -3.38 9.70 5.01
N GLN A 125 -4.26 9.29 5.92
CA GLN A 125 -4.87 10.19 6.91
C GLN A 125 -3.85 10.73 7.92
N ALA A 126 -2.89 9.91 8.34
CA ALA A 126 -1.79 10.32 9.21
C ALA A 126 -0.92 11.39 8.55
N LEU A 127 -0.58 11.22 7.26
CA LEU A 127 0.17 12.21 6.49
C LEU A 127 -0.62 13.50 6.27
N GLU A 128 -1.92 13.41 6.02
CA GLU A 128 -2.76 14.62 5.93
C GLU A 128 -2.79 15.40 7.25
N SER A 129 -2.84 14.69 8.37
CA SER A 129 -2.72 15.29 9.70
C SER A 129 -1.34 15.90 9.93
N ALA A 130 -0.28 15.25 9.46
CA ALA A 130 1.08 15.79 9.50
C ALA A 130 1.23 17.07 8.65
N LEU A 131 0.60 17.14 7.48
CA LEU A 131 0.56 18.36 6.66
C LEU A 131 -0.17 19.52 7.36
N LYS A 132 -1.26 19.23 8.07
CA LYS A 132 -1.96 20.23 8.91
C LYS A 132 -1.09 20.71 10.06
N ASN A 133 -0.31 19.82 10.67
CA ASN A 133 0.66 20.18 11.71
C ASN A 133 1.79 21.06 11.14
N LEU A 134 2.29 20.77 9.93
CA LEU A 134 3.27 21.62 9.24
C LEU A 134 2.71 23.01 8.94
N GLU A 135 1.46 23.10 8.50
CA GLU A 135 0.79 24.39 8.28
C GLU A 135 0.69 25.20 9.58
N ARG A 136 0.41 24.57 10.72
CA ARG A 136 0.42 25.23 12.03
C ARG A 136 1.81 25.72 12.43
N ILE A 137 2.84 24.91 12.18
CA ILE A 137 4.24 25.28 12.43
C ILE A 137 4.61 26.52 11.59
N GLU A 138 4.24 26.57 10.32
CA GLU A 138 4.56 27.71 9.45
C GLU A 138 3.88 29.02 9.86
N GLN A 139 2.77 28.94 10.59
CA GLN A 139 2.07 30.09 11.17
C GLN A 139 2.70 30.57 12.48
N MET A 140 3.61 29.80 13.08
CA MET A 140 4.33 30.20 14.28
C MET A 140 5.42 31.22 13.96
N PRO A 141 5.66 32.22 14.84
CA PRO A 141 6.74 33.19 14.66
C PRO A 141 8.10 32.50 14.51
N ASP A 142 8.87 32.90 13.49
CA ASP A 142 10.23 32.43 13.19
C ASP A 142 10.38 30.91 12.95
N ARG A 143 9.27 30.19 12.68
CA ARG A 143 9.28 28.73 12.43
C ARG A 143 9.09 28.31 10.98
N SER A 144 8.89 29.27 10.06
CA SER A 144 8.94 29.02 8.62
C SER A 144 10.39 28.91 8.14
N THR A 145 11.02 27.77 8.46
CA THR A 145 12.44 27.50 8.17
C THR A 145 12.62 26.63 6.93
N ASP A 146 13.85 26.57 6.41
CA ASP A 146 14.22 25.68 5.29
C ASP A 146 13.95 24.21 5.62
N ASP A 147 14.15 23.80 6.88
CA ASP A 147 13.94 22.42 7.30
C ASP A 147 12.45 22.06 7.38
N VAL A 148 11.59 23.00 7.80
CA VAL A 148 10.13 22.84 7.73
C VAL A 148 9.66 22.74 6.27
N THR A 149 10.23 23.55 5.37
CA THR A 149 9.94 23.49 3.93
C THR A 149 10.34 22.15 3.31
N LYS A 150 11.53 21.62 3.66
CA LYS A 150 11.98 20.28 3.24
C LYS A 150 11.10 19.18 3.82
N LEU A 151 10.72 19.30 5.09
CA LEU A 151 9.86 18.32 5.77
C LEU A 151 8.48 18.26 5.09
N ARG A 152 7.88 19.42 4.77
CA ARG A 152 6.65 19.50 3.97
C ARG A 152 6.79 18.79 2.63
N SER A 153 7.86 19.08 1.89
CA SER A 153 8.11 18.43 0.60
C SER A 153 8.20 16.90 0.72
N GLY A 154 8.86 16.41 1.78
CA GLY A 154 8.96 14.98 2.08
C GLY A 154 7.61 14.34 2.46
N VAL A 155 6.82 14.98 3.30
CA VAL A 155 5.48 14.50 3.70
C VAL A 155 4.52 14.51 2.50
N GLU A 156 4.55 15.54 1.66
CA GLU A 156 3.76 15.60 0.43
C GLU A 156 4.17 14.51 -0.57
N TYR A 157 5.46 14.23 -0.70
CA TYR A 157 5.97 13.12 -1.50
C TYR A 157 5.44 11.77 -0.99
N LEU A 158 5.58 11.48 0.30
CA LEU A 158 5.07 10.25 0.89
C LEU A 158 3.56 10.12 0.72
N LYS A 159 2.81 11.21 0.85
CA LYS A 159 1.35 11.19 0.67
C LYS A 159 0.97 10.79 -0.74
N LYS A 160 1.61 11.41 -1.74
CA LYS A 160 1.40 11.04 -3.16
C LYS A 160 1.71 9.57 -3.42
N VAL A 161 2.78 9.06 -2.81
CA VAL A 161 3.16 7.64 -2.93
C VAL A 161 2.10 6.75 -2.30
N VAL A 162 1.68 7.01 -1.06
CA VAL A 162 0.66 6.20 -0.38
C VAL A 162 -0.65 6.19 -1.17
N ASP A 163 -1.11 7.36 -1.64
CA ASP A 163 -2.36 7.47 -2.42
C ASP A 163 -2.27 6.72 -3.77
N ASP A 164 -1.13 6.77 -4.47
CA ASP A 164 -0.90 6.01 -5.71
C ASP A 164 -0.83 4.49 -5.44
N VAL A 165 -0.18 4.08 -4.36
CA VAL A 165 -0.08 2.67 -3.96
C VAL A 165 -1.46 2.12 -3.60
N ASP A 166 -2.25 2.87 -2.83
CA ASP A 166 -3.63 2.51 -2.47
C ASP A 166 -4.50 2.30 -3.71
N SER A 167 -4.50 3.28 -4.63
CA SER A 167 -5.25 3.17 -5.88
C SER A 167 -4.83 1.98 -6.75
N ARG A 168 -3.53 1.63 -6.77
CA ARG A 168 -3.04 0.45 -7.50
C ARG A 168 -3.45 -0.85 -6.83
N VAL A 169 -3.46 -0.92 -5.50
CA VAL A 169 -3.96 -2.06 -4.74
C VAL A 169 -5.45 -2.27 -4.95
N GLU A 170 -6.24 -1.19 -4.97
CA GLU A 170 -7.66 -1.22 -5.33
C GLU A 170 -7.87 -1.76 -6.75
N ARG A 171 -7.11 -1.26 -7.74
CA ARG A 171 -7.20 -1.75 -9.12
C ARG A 171 -6.89 -3.25 -9.25
N MET A 172 -5.88 -3.75 -8.54
CA MET A 172 -5.58 -5.20 -8.49
C MET A 172 -6.73 -5.99 -7.87
N THR A 173 -7.34 -5.45 -6.81
CA THR A 173 -8.51 -6.04 -6.16
C THR A 173 -9.71 -6.13 -7.13
N GLU A 174 -9.95 -5.08 -7.92
CA GLU A 174 -10.97 -5.05 -8.97
C GLU A 174 -10.70 -6.05 -10.11
N GLN A 175 -9.45 -6.17 -10.55
CA GLN A 175 -9.03 -7.14 -11.57
C GLN A 175 -9.36 -8.57 -11.14
N LEU A 176 -9.02 -8.95 -9.90
CA LEU A 176 -9.38 -10.26 -9.34
C LEU A 176 -10.90 -10.45 -9.21
N SER A 177 -11.63 -9.39 -8.86
CA SER A 177 -13.09 -9.41 -8.79
C SER A 177 -13.73 -9.74 -10.15
N ALA A 178 -13.21 -9.20 -11.25
CA ALA A 178 -13.70 -9.48 -12.60
C ALA A 178 -13.56 -10.96 -12.98
N GLY A 179 -12.42 -11.58 -12.66
CA GLY A 179 -12.20 -13.02 -12.86
C GLY A 179 -13.17 -13.86 -12.03
N ARG A 180 -13.39 -13.49 -10.76
CA ARG A 180 -14.37 -14.16 -9.88
C ARG A 180 -15.81 -14.00 -10.36
N GLN A 181 -16.15 -12.85 -10.94
CA GLN A 181 -17.49 -12.64 -11.49
C GLN A 181 -17.75 -13.53 -12.70
N ALA A 182 -16.74 -13.77 -13.55
CA ALA A 182 -16.85 -14.75 -14.64
C ALA A 182 -17.09 -16.17 -14.09
N ALA A 183 -16.32 -16.57 -13.08
CA ALA A 183 -16.49 -17.85 -12.40
C ALA A 183 -17.88 -18.01 -11.77
N TYR A 184 -18.38 -16.97 -11.09
CA TYR A 184 -19.71 -16.96 -10.51
C TYR A 184 -20.80 -17.16 -11.57
N LYS A 185 -20.73 -16.44 -12.70
CA LYS A 185 -21.69 -16.58 -13.81
C LYS A 185 -21.72 -18.01 -14.36
N PHE A 186 -20.57 -18.66 -14.50
CA PHE A 186 -20.49 -20.05 -14.94
C PHE A 186 -21.07 -21.02 -13.92
N HIS A 187 -20.73 -20.83 -12.64
CA HIS A 187 -21.19 -21.66 -11.54
C HIS A 187 -22.71 -21.59 -11.33
N THR A 188 -23.33 -20.41 -11.46
CA THR A 188 -24.77 -20.24 -11.20
C THR A 188 -25.67 -20.47 -12.41
N ALA A 189 -25.11 -20.71 -13.60
CA ALA A 189 -25.90 -20.88 -14.80
C ALA A 189 -26.72 -22.17 -14.76
N ALA A 190 -27.97 -22.10 -15.22
CA ALA A 190 -28.81 -23.27 -15.33
C ALA A 190 -28.37 -24.17 -16.51
N PRO A 191 -28.59 -25.49 -16.43
CA PRO A 191 -28.35 -26.39 -17.56
C PRO A 191 -29.15 -25.95 -18.79
N GLY A 192 -28.45 -25.57 -19.86
CA GLY A 192 -29.04 -25.09 -21.12
C GLY A 192 -28.94 -23.58 -21.37
N GLU A 193 -28.47 -22.79 -20.40
CA GLU A 193 -28.18 -21.35 -20.58
C GLU A 193 -26.79 -21.08 -21.15
N LEU A 194 -25.93 -22.09 -21.14
CA LEU A 194 -24.53 -22.03 -21.58
C LEU A 194 -24.23 -23.07 -22.66
N GLU A 195 -23.15 -22.83 -23.39
CA GLU A 195 -22.41 -23.84 -24.14
C GLU A 195 -21.31 -24.39 -23.21
N PRO A 196 -21.52 -25.53 -22.53
CA PRO A 196 -20.70 -25.94 -21.38
C PRO A 196 -19.18 -25.87 -21.59
N SER A 197 -18.66 -26.44 -22.68
CA SER A 197 -17.23 -26.48 -22.99
C SER A 197 -16.67 -25.10 -23.34
N ALA A 198 -17.36 -24.37 -24.21
CA ALA A 198 -16.96 -23.04 -24.65
C ALA A 198 -17.00 -22.03 -23.50
N ASP A 199 -18.05 -22.07 -22.67
CA ASP A 199 -18.20 -21.20 -21.51
C ASP A 199 -17.22 -21.53 -20.39
N LEU A 200 -16.89 -22.79 -20.17
CA LEU A 200 -15.80 -23.17 -19.27
C LEU A 200 -14.47 -22.58 -19.77
N GLY A 201 -14.16 -22.74 -21.06
CA GLY A 201 -12.94 -22.19 -21.67
C GLY A 201 -12.85 -20.66 -21.54
N ARG A 202 -13.96 -19.94 -21.82
CA ARG A 202 -14.03 -18.48 -21.63
C ARG A 202 -13.83 -18.08 -20.17
N THR A 203 -14.41 -18.84 -19.24
CA THR A 203 -14.31 -18.57 -17.81
C THR A 203 -12.89 -18.76 -17.30
N ILE A 204 -12.25 -19.88 -17.65
CA ILE A 204 -10.84 -20.15 -17.33
C ILE A 204 -9.96 -19.03 -17.89
N GLY A 205 -10.13 -18.68 -19.17
CA GLY A 205 -9.34 -17.60 -19.81
C GLY A 205 -9.46 -16.27 -19.06
N ARG A 206 -10.67 -15.85 -18.68
CA ARG A 206 -10.87 -14.63 -17.89
C ARG A 206 -10.23 -14.68 -16.51
N MET A 207 -10.23 -15.83 -15.86
CA MET A 207 -9.56 -16.01 -14.56
C MET A 207 -8.04 -16.01 -14.71
N GLU A 208 -7.51 -16.64 -15.76
CA GLU A 208 -6.08 -16.62 -16.12
C GLU A 208 -5.61 -15.18 -16.39
N ASP A 209 -6.33 -14.43 -17.24
CA ASP A 209 -6.02 -13.04 -17.57
C ASP A 209 -6.05 -12.16 -16.31
N SER A 210 -7.07 -12.31 -15.47
CA SER A 210 -7.22 -11.58 -14.21
C SER A 210 -6.05 -11.80 -13.24
N ILE A 211 -5.60 -13.06 -13.09
CA ILE A 211 -4.44 -13.41 -12.26
C ILE A 211 -3.14 -12.89 -12.87
N ALA A 212 -2.96 -13.04 -14.19
CA ALA A 212 -1.75 -12.60 -14.89
C ALA A 212 -1.59 -11.09 -14.80
N ASP A 213 -2.65 -10.34 -15.10
CA ASP A 213 -2.67 -8.88 -14.98
C ASP A 213 -2.36 -8.46 -13.55
N THR A 214 -3.02 -9.06 -12.55
CA THR A 214 -2.80 -8.72 -11.14
C THR A 214 -1.35 -9.00 -10.72
N ARG A 215 -0.77 -10.12 -11.17
CA ARG A 215 0.62 -10.47 -10.89
C ARG A 215 1.61 -9.48 -11.50
N ASP A 216 1.37 -9.06 -12.74
CA ASP A 216 2.20 -8.07 -13.41
C ASP A 216 2.12 -6.70 -12.72
N HIS A 217 0.93 -6.28 -12.29
CA HIS A 217 0.74 -5.06 -11.52
C HIS A 217 1.41 -5.14 -10.15
N ALA A 218 1.27 -6.25 -9.43
CA ALA A 218 1.90 -6.49 -8.14
C ALA A 218 3.43 -6.42 -8.24
N ARG A 219 4.00 -7.07 -9.26
CA ARG A 219 5.46 -7.03 -9.52
C ARG A 219 5.95 -5.63 -9.84
N ARG A 220 5.26 -4.90 -10.74
CA ARG A 220 5.64 -3.51 -11.08
C ARG A 220 5.56 -2.59 -9.87
N LEU A 221 4.55 -2.78 -9.02
CA LEU A 221 4.39 -1.99 -7.78
C LEU A 221 5.46 -2.35 -6.76
N HIS A 222 5.75 -3.63 -6.55
CA HIS A 222 6.86 -4.12 -5.73
C HIS A 222 8.18 -3.48 -6.16
N ASP A 223 8.52 -3.54 -7.44
CA ASP A 223 9.76 -3.01 -7.98
C ASP A 223 9.85 -1.48 -7.84
N ALA A 224 8.72 -0.78 -8.04
CA ALA A 224 8.64 0.66 -7.85
C ALA A 224 8.85 1.06 -6.36
N LEU A 225 8.23 0.34 -5.43
CA LEU A 225 8.40 0.59 -4.00
C LEU A 225 9.82 0.26 -3.53
N ALA A 226 10.37 -0.89 -3.95
CA ALA A 226 11.73 -1.29 -3.63
C ALA A 226 12.76 -0.24 -4.12
N LYS A 227 12.59 0.27 -5.34
CA LYS A 227 13.46 1.32 -5.92
C LYS A 227 13.41 2.64 -5.14
N ASN A 228 12.28 2.97 -4.53
CA ASN A 228 12.10 4.22 -3.77
C ASN A 228 12.31 4.05 -2.25
N SER A 229 12.62 2.84 -1.78
CA SER A 229 12.74 2.52 -0.34
C SER A 229 13.74 3.41 0.40
N ASP A 230 14.90 3.69 -0.20
CA ASP A 230 15.90 4.60 0.36
C ASP A 230 15.37 6.04 0.50
N GLY A 231 14.51 6.48 -0.43
CA GLY A 231 13.85 7.78 -0.36
C GLY A 231 12.86 7.87 0.80
N PHE A 232 12.05 6.82 1.02
CA PHE A 232 11.13 6.75 2.16
C PHE A 232 11.90 6.79 3.48
N LYS A 233 12.99 6.03 3.57
CA LYS A 233 13.88 6.00 4.72
C LYS A 233 14.49 7.38 4.98
N ALA A 234 14.99 8.06 3.95
CA ALA A 234 15.60 9.39 4.10
C ALA A 234 14.60 10.43 4.63
N VAL A 235 13.34 10.41 4.18
CA VAL A 235 12.29 11.29 4.71
C VAL A 235 11.99 10.97 6.18
N ALA A 236 11.93 9.69 6.55
CA ALA A 236 11.73 9.28 7.93
C ALA A 236 12.87 9.71 8.86
N GLU A 237 14.13 9.45 8.47
CA GLU A 237 15.31 9.89 9.22
C GLU A 237 15.32 11.42 9.38
N PHE A 238 15.08 12.17 8.30
CA PHE A 238 15.00 13.62 8.35
C PHE A 238 13.90 14.14 9.29
N SER A 239 12.72 13.52 9.27
CA SER A 239 11.62 13.90 10.17
C SER A 239 11.97 13.69 11.65
N VAL A 240 12.72 12.64 11.96
CA VAL A 240 13.23 12.35 13.31
C VAL A 240 14.28 13.35 13.73
N ASP A 241 15.19 13.72 12.84
CA ASP A 241 16.23 14.72 13.11
C ASP A 241 15.61 16.08 13.44
N VAL A 242 14.59 16.52 12.66
CA VAL A 242 13.85 17.76 12.93
C VAL A 242 13.13 17.69 14.29
N ALA A 243 12.45 16.58 14.60
CA ALA A 243 11.78 16.41 15.89
C ALA A 243 12.75 16.39 17.08
N ASN A 244 13.91 15.76 16.94
CA ASN A 244 14.95 15.74 17.96
C ASN A 244 15.55 17.14 18.17
N GLY A 245 15.77 17.90 17.10
CA GLY A 245 16.20 19.30 17.16
C GLY A 245 15.19 20.17 17.91
N ALA A 246 13.90 20.08 17.56
CA ALA A 246 12.82 20.80 18.22
C ALA A 246 12.69 20.44 19.71
N LEU A 247 12.87 19.16 20.05
CA LEU A 247 12.88 18.70 21.44
C LEU A 247 14.06 19.27 22.23
N ALA A 248 15.25 19.31 21.62
CA ALA A 248 16.44 19.90 22.24
C ALA A 248 16.27 21.41 22.48
N GLU A 249 15.70 22.14 21.52
CA GLU A 249 15.36 23.56 21.68
C GLU A 249 14.38 23.78 22.84
N LYS A 250 13.33 22.95 22.92
CA LYS A 250 12.38 23.01 24.03
C LYS A 250 13.08 22.77 25.37
N GLN A 251 13.92 21.75 25.47
CA GLN A 251 14.64 21.44 26.72
C GLN A 251 15.56 22.59 27.14
N HIS A 252 16.21 23.25 26.18
CA HIS A 252 17.03 24.43 26.45
C HIS A 252 16.18 25.60 26.98
N ALA A 253 15.05 25.89 26.33
CA ALA A 253 14.13 26.94 26.75
C ALA A 253 13.52 26.67 28.15
N ASP A 254 13.17 25.40 28.44
CA ASP A 254 12.69 24.98 29.75
C ASP A 254 13.74 25.22 30.85
N GLN A 255 15.01 24.89 30.57
CA GLN A 255 16.13 25.15 31.50
C GLN A 255 16.37 26.64 31.74
N GLU A 256 16.34 27.47 30.68
CA GLU A 256 16.50 28.92 30.81
C GLU A 256 15.39 29.54 31.65
N ALA A 257 14.15 29.09 31.47
CA ALA A 257 13.02 29.58 32.25
C ALA A 257 13.08 29.15 33.72
N GLU A 258 13.54 27.93 34.00
CA GLU A 258 13.78 27.46 35.36
C GLU A 258 14.87 28.31 36.04
N GLN A 259 15.97 28.57 35.34
CA GLN A 259 17.04 29.45 35.84
C GLN A 259 16.55 30.88 36.09
N LEU A 260 15.71 31.43 35.21
CA LEU A 260 15.10 32.75 35.40
C LEU A 260 14.13 32.76 36.59
N ALA A 261 13.30 31.73 36.74
CA ALA A 261 12.37 31.59 37.85
C ALA A 261 13.11 31.48 39.19
N ASP A 262 14.21 30.72 39.23
CA ASP A 262 15.07 30.60 40.41
C ASP A 262 15.84 31.89 40.72
N ALA A 263 16.33 32.61 39.70
CA ALA A 263 16.97 33.92 39.89
C ALA A 263 15.99 34.95 40.48
N VAL A 264 14.76 34.98 39.98
CA VAL A 264 13.67 35.81 40.52
C VAL A 264 13.31 35.41 41.95
N ARG A 265 13.22 34.10 42.24
CA ARG A 265 12.96 33.57 43.59
C ARG A 265 14.10 33.89 44.58
N ALA A 266 15.34 33.91 44.10
CA ALA A 266 16.52 34.27 44.88
C ALA A 266 16.69 35.79 45.09
N GLY A 267 15.80 36.62 44.53
CA GLY A 267 15.85 38.08 44.68
C GLY A 267 17.01 38.75 43.92
N VAL A 268 17.60 38.04 42.95
CA VAL A 268 18.70 38.56 42.12
C VAL A 268 18.11 39.05 40.80
N ASN A 269 18.31 40.33 40.47
CA ASN A 269 17.92 40.87 39.16
C ASN A 269 18.78 40.19 38.09
N PRO A 270 18.22 39.40 37.16
CA PRO A 270 19.05 38.72 36.18
C PRO A 270 19.62 39.75 35.20
N THR A 271 20.93 39.97 35.25
CA THR A 271 21.63 40.64 34.16
C THR A 271 21.50 39.78 32.92
N ALA A 272 20.75 40.26 31.92
CA ALA A 272 20.78 39.73 30.57
C ALA A 272 22.24 39.60 30.14
N ARG A 273 22.72 38.36 29.95
CA ARG A 273 24.01 38.15 29.30
C ARG A 273 23.85 38.64 27.86
N ALA A 274 24.44 39.79 27.58
CA ALA A 274 24.60 40.30 26.24
C ALA A 274 25.26 39.23 25.35
N ASP A 275 24.77 39.16 24.11
CA ASP A 275 25.27 38.38 22.99
C ASP A 275 26.78 38.11 23.04
N GLN A 276 27.13 36.82 22.91
CA GLN A 276 28.16 36.33 21.98
C GLN A 276 28.46 34.85 22.28
N HIS A 277 27.71 33.95 21.66
CA HIS A 277 28.31 32.73 21.14
C HIS A 277 27.86 32.55 19.70
N PRO A 278 28.80 32.41 18.75
CA PRO A 278 28.43 32.15 17.37
C PRO A 278 27.68 30.83 17.34
N VAL A 279 26.49 30.85 16.73
CA VAL A 279 25.80 29.65 16.28
C VAL A 279 26.86 28.80 15.59
N ALA A 280 27.13 27.62 16.12
CA ALA A 280 28.02 26.68 15.46
C ALA A 280 27.45 26.51 14.05
N HIS A 281 28.15 27.04 13.04
CA HIS A 281 27.97 26.61 11.66
C HIS A 281 28.26 25.11 11.66
N GLN A 282 27.22 24.31 11.92
CA GLN A 282 27.24 22.90 11.61
C GLN A 282 27.62 22.83 10.15
N ALA A 283 28.77 22.20 9.94
CA ALA A 283 29.45 22.07 8.67
C ALA A 283 28.40 21.93 7.56
N GLN A 284 28.48 22.81 6.56
CA GLN A 284 27.85 22.61 5.27
C GLN A 284 28.03 21.15 4.90
N SER A 285 26.92 20.45 5.06
CA SER A 285 26.90 19.02 5.13
C SER A 285 27.46 18.47 3.83
N ASP A 286 28.28 17.43 3.92
CA ASP A 286 28.68 16.58 2.79
C ASP A 286 27.45 16.07 1.99
N LEU A 287 26.24 16.28 2.53
CA LEU A 287 24.92 16.13 1.93
C LEU A 287 24.60 17.13 0.80
N SER A 288 25.12 18.37 0.81
CA SER A 288 24.99 19.30 -0.32
C SER A 288 25.66 18.76 -1.58
N ARG A 289 26.62 17.85 -1.44
CA ARG A 289 27.26 17.14 -2.55
C ARG A 289 26.49 15.90 -3.00
N ARG A 290 25.79 15.24 -2.06
CA ARG A 290 24.99 14.03 -2.33
C ARG A 290 23.61 14.32 -2.89
N LEU A 291 23.01 15.47 -2.53
CA LEU A 291 21.71 15.93 -3.04
C LEU A 291 21.83 16.77 -4.32
N ASN A 292 22.98 17.40 -4.60
CA ASN A 292 23.26 18.12 -5.86
C ASN A 292 24.03 17.29 -6.90
N GLY A 293 24.31 16.01 -6.64
CA GLY A 293 24.67 15.07 -7.70
C GLY A 293 23.45 14.90 -8.62
N PRO A 294 23.61 14.73 -9.95
CA PRO A 294 22.50 14.81 -10.87
C PRO A 294 21.41 13.87 -10.39
N ALA A 295 20.25 14.44 -10.05
CA ALA A 295 19.01 13.70 -10.03
C ALA A 295 18.95 13.04 -11.38
N LYS A 296 19.29 11.75 -11.45
CA LYS A 296 18.87 10.96 -12.59
C LYS A 296 17.37 11.05 -12.49
N GLU A 297 16.81 11.86 -13.37
CA GLU A 297 15.47 11.80 -13.92
C GLU A 297 15.23 10.38 -14.46
N GLY A 298 15.34 9.38 -13.60
CA GLY A 298 14.66 8.11 -13.73
C GLY A 298 13.32 8.30 -13.07
N GLY A 299 12.59 9.32 -13.53
CA GLY A 299 11.20 9.53 -13.21
C GLY A 299 10.51 8.18 -13.27
N LEU A 300 9.63 7.93 -12.30
CA LEU A 300 8.49 7.11 -12.62
C LEU A 300 7.99 7.58 -13.97
N LYS A 301 8.05 6.72 -14.99
CA LYS A 301 7.12 6.86 -16.09
C LYS A 301 5.76 6.60 -15.45
N LEU A 302 5.18 7.72 -14.97
CA LEU A 302 3.79 7.89 -14.59
C LEU A 302 2.91 7.44 -15.75
#